data_AF-A0A1H6EPK9-F1
#
_entry.id   AF-A0A1H6EPK9-F1
#
_cell.length_a   1.000
_cell.length_b   1.000
_cell.length_c   1.000
_cell.angle_alpha   90.00
_cell.angle_beta   90.00
_cell.angle_gamma   90.00
#
_symmetry.space_group_name_H-M   'P 1'
#
loop_
_entity.id
_entity.type
_entity.pdbx_description
1 polymer ?
#
loop_
_entity_poly.entity_id
_entity_poly.type
_entity_poly.pdbx_seq_one_letter_code
_entity_poly.pdbx_strand_id
1 'polypeptide(L)'
;MDILRPVLTCPRPDLVAVYEAALHNLLDVNTIGGIIRAGGGYPAPWTRDASINAWYAASLLSPDAARDTLLAVTGETLVQQDDQWWDQIIWAVAAWNHVVVTGDEDFLARAYPIAAATMEVLDKERLDGRYGLYRGGAVMQDGISGYPEPPNDPGIESSFVLDYPRAHSIMCLSTNAVYAGAHRALARMAAALGADGRPHLARADATRAAVNRWLWREDAGLYGYFLSEDGRLDPHQEALGLAMAILFGVADERRAALIAANTHREPRGVVNVWPHFDRYGPGRPGRHNAICWPMVMGVWGDAMARSGHANRFHETLDDLIGLFGGDGLSEVYNAITGLPDGGWQQGRQWPSEPDQTWSATTMLGLVHHGLFGIRLTPEGMRFSPMMPAHWRDAALNGLRYRDMTLRITVSGGGTTVRSVRLDGREVDLVPATLTGHHDVRLTLG
;
A
#
# COMPACT_ATOMS: atom_id res chain seq x y z
N MET A 1 2.12 -25.12 15.90
CA MET A 1 1.63 -24.09 16.84
C MET A 1 0.43 -23.45 16.17
N ASP A 2 -0.74 -23.44 16.81
CA ASP A 2 -1.91 -22.76 16.24
C ASP A 2 -1.62 -21.25 16.14
N ILE A 3 -1.73 -20.71 14.93
CA ILE A 3 -1.67 -19.28 14.69
C ILE A 3 -2.93 -18.68 15.32
N LEU A 4 -2.77 -17.96 16.43
CA LEU A 4 -3.89 -17.32 17.12
C LEU A 4 -4.41 -16.20 16.22
N ARG A 5 -5.65 -16.34 15.74
CA ARG A 5 -6.26 -15.39 14.82
C ARG A 5 -7.01 -14.29 15.57
N PRO A 6 -6.82 -13.02 15.20
CA PRO A 6 -7.69 -11.97 15.69
C PRO A 6 -9.13 -12.19 15.21
N VAL A 7 -10.10 -11.96 16.08
CA VAL A 7 -11.53 -12.04 15.78
C VAL A 7 -12.11 -10.63 15.81
N LEU A 8 -12.69 -10.19 14.68
CA LEU A 8 -13.42 -8.94 14.56
C LEU A 8 -14.87 -9.11 15.01
N THR A 9 -15.37 -8.20 15.84
CA THR A 9 -16.79 -8.06 16.13
C THR A 9 -17.19 -6.62 15.92
N CYS A 10 -18.22 -6.37 15.12
CA CYS A 10 -18.75 -5.03 14.87
C CYS A 10 -20.22 -5.12 14.40
N PRO A 11 -20.93 -3.99 14.22
CA PRO A 11 -22.31 -3.99 13.77
C PRO A 11 -22.53 -4.43 12.31
N ARG A 12 -21.45 -4.70 11.55
CA ARG A 12 -21.46 -5.04 10.11
C ARG A 12 -21.04 -6.50 9.90
N PRO A 13 -21.99 -7.46 9.80
CA PRO A 13 -21.66 -8.88 9.64
C PRO A 13 -20.98 -9.20 8.30
N ASP A 14 -21.25 -8.42 7.26
CA ASP A 14 -20.59 -8.47 5.97
C ASP A 14 -19.09 -8.12 6.07
N LEU A 15 -18.74 -7.08 6.83
CA LEU A 15 -17.34 -6.76 7.11
C LEU A 15 -16.65 -7.87 7.91
N VAL A 16 -17.34 -8.48 8.88
CA VAL A 16 -16.78 -9.61 9.65
C VAL A 16 -16.46 -10.78 8.71
N ALA A 17 -17.37 -11.14 7.82
CA ALA A 17 -17.16 -12.21 6.85
C ALA A 17 -15.98 -11.92 5.89
N VAL A 18 -15.90 -10.69 5.37
CA VAL A 18 -14.78 -10.27 4.50
C VAL A 18 -13.44 -10.28 5.26
N TYR A 19 -13.44 -9.84 6.52
CA TYR A 19 -12.26 -9.87 7.37
C TYR A 19 -11.76 -11.30 7.63
N GLU A 20 -12.67 -12.22 7.94
CA GLU A 20 -12.36 -13.65 8.12
C GLU A 20 -11.84 -14.29 6.83
N ALA A 21 -12.46 -13.98 5.68
CA ALA A 21 -11.99 -14.45 4.37
C ALA A 21 -10.58 -13.94 4.04
N ALA A 22 -10.30 -12.66 4.35
CA ALA A 22 -8.97 -12.08 4.15
C ALA A 22 -7.90 -12.71 5.09
N LEU A 23 -8.26 -13.01 6.35
CA LEU A 23 -7.38 -13.76 7.26
C LEU A 23 -7.09 -15.17 6.74
N HIS A 24 -8.11 -15.89 6.29
CA HIS A 24 -7.96 -17.22 5.70
C HIS A 24 -7.07 -17.18 4.46
N ASN A 25 -7.31 -16.20 3.57
CA ASN A 25 -6.51 -16.02 2.36
C ASN A 25 -5.01 -15.83 2.68
N LEU A 26 -4.68 -14.90 3.59
CA LEU A 26 -3.30 -14.63 3.96
C LEU A 26 -2.66 -15.82 4.68
N LEU A 27 -3.29 -16.30 5.75
CA LEU A 27 -2.65 -17.20 6.72
C LEU A 27 -2.70 -18.68 6.32
N ASP A 28 -3.71 -19.10 5.55
CA ASP A 28 -3.92 -20.50 5.21
C ASP A 28 -3.68 -20.80 3.73
N VAL A 29 -4.19 -19.93 2.85
CA VAL A 29 -4.11 -20.17 1.41
C VAL A 29 -2.73 -19.78 0.89
N ASN A 30 -2.26 -18.57 1.24
CA ASN A 30 -1.06 -18.00 0.61
C ASN A 30 0.22 -18.08 1.43
N THR A 31 0.15 -18.38 2.73
CA THR A 31 1.34 -18.69 3.53
C THR A 31 1.68 -20.18 3.40
N ILE A 32 2.63 -20.50 2.52
CA ILE A 32 3.05 -21.88 2.24
C ILE A 32 4.55 -21.99 2.41
N GLY A 33 5.02 -23.02 3.14
CA GLY A 33 6.45 -23.28 3.30
C GLY A 33 7.22 -22.17 4.03
N GLY A 34 6.53 -21.37 4.85
CA GLY A 34 7.11 -20.24 5.59
C GLY A 34 7.21 -18.94 4.79
N ILE A 35 6.78 -18.91 3.53
CA ILE A 35 6.73 -17.71 2.70
C ILE A 35 5.30 -17.41 2.25
N ILE A 36 5.05 -16.18 1.85
CA ILE A 36 3.75 -15.69 1.40
C ILE A 36 3.80 -15.53 -0.11
N ARG A 37 2.93 -16.21 -0.83
CA ARG A 37 2.81 -16.13 -2.29
C ARG A 37 2.10 -14.83 -2.69
N ALA A 38 2.23 -14.44 -3.96
CA ALA A 38 1.47 -13.31 -4.51
C ALA A 38 -0.05 -13.58 -4.50
N GLY A 39 -0.49 -14.82 -4.73
CA GLY A 39 -1.91 -15.21 -4.72
C GLY A 39 -2.08 -16.69 -5.04
N GLY A 40 -3.32 -17.17 -5.12
CA GLY A 40 -3.63 -18.58 -5.32
C GLY A 40 -3.00 -19.18 -6.58
N GLY A 41 -2.89 -18.38 -7.65
CA GLY A 41 -2.28 -18.75 -8.94
C GLY A 41 -0.75 -18.65 -9.00
N TYR A 42 -0.08 -18.17 -7.95
CA TYR A 42 1.36 -17.86 -8.00
C TYR A 42 2.18 -18.82 -7.15
N PRO A 43 3.32 -19.34 -7.65
CA PRO A 43 4.14 -20.28 -6.89
C PRO A 43 5.07 -19.60 -5.87
N ALA A 44 5.36 -18.31 -6.03
CA ALA A 44 6.32 -17.53 -5.22
C ALA A 44 5.91 -16.04 -5.14
N PRO A 45 6.43 -15.28 -4.16
CA PRO A 45 6.32 -13.83 -4.15
C PRO A 45 7.24 -13.16 -5.17
N TRP A 46 6.84 -11.98 -5.65
CA TRP A 46 7.75 -11.00 -6.24
C TRP A 46 8.11 -9.92 -5.23
N THR A 47 9.11 -9.10 -5.53
CA THR A 47 9.60 -8.04 -4.63
C THR A 47 8.47 -7.11 -4.16
N ARG A 48 7.62 -6.65 -5.09
CA ARG A 48 6.46 -5.81 -4.75
C ARG A 48 5.45 -6.59 -3.91
N ASP A 49 5.23 -7.86 -4.23
CA ASP A 49 4.27 -8.73 -3.55
C ASP A 49 4.62 -8.89 -2.07
N ALA A 50 5.85 -9.35 -1.85
CA ALA A 50 6.46 -9.48 -0.54
C ALA A 50 6.33 -8.17 0.25
N SER A 51 6.66 -7.05 -0.38
CA SER A 51 6.71 -5.74 0.28
C SER A 51 5.34 -5.24 0.74
N ILE A 52 4.34 -5.19 -0.15
CA ILE A 52 3.01 -4.67 0.21
C ILE A 52 2.31 -5.61 1.21
N ASN A 53 2.44 -6.93 1.03
CA ASN A 53 1.85 -7.89 1.97
C ASN A 53 2.47 -7.77 3.37
N ALA A 54 3.80 -7.67 3.46
CA ALA A 54 4.51 -7.43 4.72
C ALA A 54 4.16 -6.09 5.34
N TRP A 55 4.02 -5.04 4.52
CA TRP A 55 3.71 -3.69 4.98
C TRP A 55 2.31 -3.57 5.58
N TYR A 56 1.29 -4.14 4.93
CA TYR A 56 -0.11 -3.91 5.30
C TYR A 56 -0.66 -4.86 6.37
N ALA A 57 -0.21 -6.11 6.44
CA ALA A 57 -0.78 -7.06 7.40
C ALA A 57 0.21 -8.12 7.89
N ALA A 58 1.05 -8.67 7.02
CA ALA A 58 1.77 -9.89 7.36
C ALA A 58 2.82 -9.68 8.46
N SER A 59 3.48 -8.52 8.54
CA SER A 59 4.42 -8.27 9.65
C SER A 59 3.73 -8.30 11.02
N LEU A 60 2.45 -7.94 11.10
CA LEU A 60 1.68 -7.95 12.35
C LEU A 60 1.07 -9.33 12.63
N LEU A 61 0.58 -10.01 11.60
CA LEU A 61 -0.21 -11.24 11.74
C LEU A 61 0.59 -12.53 11.61
N SER A 62 1.70 -12.49 10.87
CA SER A 62 2.60 -13.62 10.61
C SER A 62 4.04 -13.12 10.47
N PRO A 63 4.65 -12.60 11.55
CA PRO A 63 5.94 -11.89 11.50
C PRO A 63 7.05 -12.74 10.90
N ASP A 64 7.18 -14.01 11.29
CA ASP A 64 8.21 -14.89 10.72
C ASP A 64 8.03 -15.09 9.22
N ALA A 65 6.80 -15.33 8.76
CA ALA A 65 6.54 -15.50 7.33
C ALA A 65 6.78 -14.21 6.55
N ALA A 66 6.46 -13.04 7.13
CA ALA A 66 6.75 -11.75 6.53
C ALA A 66 8.27 -11.50 6.42
N ARG A 67 9.03 -11.79 7.48
CA ARG A 67 10.50 -11.70 7.49
C ARG A 67 11.10 -12.57 6.39
N ASP A 68 10.72 -13.85 6.38
CA ASP A 68 11.26 -14.83 5.45
C ASP A 68 10.87 -14.50 4.00
N THR A 69 9.65 -13.99 3.79
CA THR A 69 9.18 -13.51 2.48
C THR A 69 9.96 -12.29 1.99
N LEU A 70 10.24 -11.31 2.86
CA LEU A 70 11.05 -10.15 2.51
C LEU A 70 12.48 -10.58 2.15
N LEU A 71 13.05 -11.55 2.86
CA LEU A 71 14.39 -12.06 2.55
C LEU A 71 14.44 -12.94 1.29
N ALA A 72 13.35 -13.64 0.97
CA ALA A 72 13.28 -14.50 -0.22
C ALA A 72 13.39 -13.72 -1.55
N VAL A 73 13.07 -12.42 -1.53
CA VAL A 73 13.17 -11.51 -2.69
C VAL A 73 14.45 -10.66 -2.65
N THR A 74 15.47 -11.13 -1.93
CA THR A 74 16.80 -10.50 -1.86
C THR A 74 17.87 -11.50 -2.30
N GLY A 75 18.91 -10.99 -2.97
CA GLY A 75 20.19 -11.67 -3.04
C GLY A 75 21.00 -11.46 -1.75
N GLU A 76 22.31 -11.72 -1.79
CA GLU A 76 23.16 -11.52 -0.61
C GLU A 76 23.28 -10.04 -0.21
N THR A 77 23.32 -9.14 -1.19
CA THR A 77 23.66 -7.73 -0.99
C THR A 77 22.64 -6.74 -1.55
N LEU A 78 21.71 -7.20 -2.39
CA LEU A 78 20.74 -6.36 -3.07
C LEU A 78 19.36 -7.01 -3.01
N VAL A 79 18.32 -6.19 -3.01
CA VAL A 79 16.99 -6.63 -3.46
C VAL A 79 17.12 -7.20 -4.87
N GLN A 80 16.31 -8.21 -5.21
CA GLN A 80 16.35 -8.85 -6.52
C GLN A 80 16.34 -7.83 -7.66
N GLN A 81 17.33 -7.90 -8.57
CA GLN A 81 17.47 -7.02 -9.72
C GLN A 81 16.81 -7.66 -10.95
N ASP A 82 15.48 -7.68 -10.97
CA ASP A 82 14.68 -8.09 -12.12
C ASP A 82 14.37 -6.90 -13.06
N ASP A 83 13.65 -7.16 -14.15
CA ASP A 83 13.23 -6.12 -15.10
C ASP A 83 12.11 -5.21 -14.55
N GLN A 84 11.87 -5.16 -13.24
CA GLN A 84 10.87 -4.31 -12.57
C GLN A 84 11.50 -3.35 -11.53
N TRP A 85 12.67 -2.82 -11.87
CA TRP A 85 13.49 -1.96 -11.00
C TRP A 85 12.80 -0.68 -10.48
N TRP A 86 11.73 -0.18 -11.11
CA TRP A 86 11.14 1.11 -10.77
C TRP A 86 10.46 1.11 -9.40
N ASP A 87 9.92 -0.03 -8.96
CA ASP A 87 9.24 -0.15 -7.68
C ASP A 87 9.91 -1.12 -6.69
N GLN A 88 11.00 -1.80 -7.08
CA GLN A 88 11.72 -2.75 -6.22
C GLN A 88 12.10 -2.16 -4.85
N ILE A 89 12.36 -0.84 -4.77
CA ILE A 89 12.81 -0.17 -3.55
C ILE A 89 11.68 0.08 -2.53
N ILE A 90 10.42 -0.22 -2.88
CA ILE A 90 9.33 -0.31 -1.90
C ILE A 90 9.64 -1.32 -0.80
N TRP A 91 10.52 -2.28 -1.09
CA TRP A 91 11.07 -3.22 -0.11
C TRP A 91 11.66 -2.53 1.12
N ALA A 92 12.35 -1.39 0.96
CA ALA A 92 12.92 -0.65 2.09
C ALA A 92 11.83 -0.12 3.04
N VAL A 93 10.68 0.30 2.48
CA VAL A 93 9.52 0.74 3.27
C VAL A 93 8.95 -0.43 4.07
N ALA A 94 8.76 -1.57 3.42
CA ALA A 94 8.23 -2.78 4.05
C ALA A 94 9.17 -3.33 5.13
N ALA A 95 10.48 -3.37 4.86
CA ALA A 95 11.49 -3.80 5.81
C ALA A 95 11.55 -2.89 7.04
N TRP A 96 11.48 -1.56 6.87
CA TRP A 96 11.41 -0.65 8.02
C TRP A 96 10.12 -0.86 8.82
N ASN A 97 8.98 -1.02 8.14
CA ASN A 97 7.73 -1.34 8.80
C ASN A 97 7.81 -2.65 9.60
N HIS A 98 8.44 -3.69 9.04
CA HIS A 98 8.65 -4.95 9.72
C HIS A 98 9.39 -4.75 11.04
N VAL A 99 10.53 -4.04 11.02
CA VAL A 99 11.31 -3.72 12.22
C VAL A 99 10.47 -2.94 13.25
N VAL A 100 9.68 -1.96 12.83
CA VAL A 100 8.80 -1.20 13.74
C VAL A 100 7.78 -2.11 14.42
N VAL A 101 7.16 -3.01 13.65
CA VAL A 101 6.12 -3.93 14.14
C VAL A 101 6.72 -4.95 15.09
N THR A 102 7.81 -5.60 14.72
CA THR A 102 8.36 -6.78 15.43
C THR A 102 9.41 -6.42 16.48
N GLY A 103 10.14 -5.32 16.30
CA GLY A 103 11.34 -5.04 17.09
C GLY A 103 12.54 -5.91 16.70
N ASP A 104 12.53 -6.54 15.52
CA ASP A 104 13.59 -7.46 15.07
C ASP A 104 14.88 -6.68 14.68
N GLU A 105 15.79 -6.52 15.64
CA GLU A 105 17.06 -5.83 15.48
C GLU A 105 18.04 -6.60 14.57
N ASP A 106 18.01 -7.94 14.59
CA ASP A 106 18.84 -8.78 13.73
C ASP A 106 18.43 -8.62 12.27
N PHE A 107 17.12 -8.61 12.00
CA PHE A 107 16.59 -8.30 10.68
C PHE A 107 16.95 -6.87 10.26
N LEU A 108 16.87 -5.87 11.14
CA LEU A 108 17.29 -4.50 10.82
C LEU A 108 18.76 -4.44 10.38
N ALA A 109 19.65 -5.09 11.13
CA ALA A 109 21.09 -5.12 10.85
C ALA A 109 21.40 -5.75 9.47
N ARG A 110 20.58 -6.72 9.04
CA ARG A 110 20.67 -7.32 7.70
C ARG A 110 19.99 -6.47 6.62
N ALA A 111 18.82 -5.91 6.91
CA ALA A 111 17.98 -5.25 5.91
C ALA A 111 18.52 -3.88 5.48
N TYR A 112 19.08 -3.10 6.41
CA TYR A 112 19.63 -1.78 6.12
C TYR A 112 20.71 -1.79 5.01
N PRO A 113 21.79 -2.61 5.11
CA PRO A 113 22.82 -2.62 4.07
C PRO A 113 22.29 -3.08 2.71
N ILE A 114 21.34 -4.02 2.67
CA ILE A 114 20.68 -4.46 1.43
C ILE A 114 19.92 -3.29 0.78
N ALA A 115 19.05 -2.62 1.54
CA ALA A 115 18.28 -1.50 1.02
C ALA A 115 19.16 -0.32 0.60
N ALA A 116 20.22 -0.02 1.37
CA ALA A 116 21.13 1.07 1.07
C ALA A 116 21.93 0.81 -0.22
N ALA A 117 22.46 -0.40 -0.39
CA ALA A 117 23.17 -0.80 -1.60
C ALA A 117 22.25 -0.81 -2.84
N THR A 118 21.01 -1.31 -2.70
CA THR A 118 20.01 -1.22 -3.78
C THR A 118 19.71 0.23 -4.14
N MET A 119 19.52 1.12 -3.16
CA MET A 119 19.26 2.52 -3.42
C MET A 119 20.44 3.21 -4.11
N GLU A 120 21.68 2.86 -3.78
CA GLU A 120 22.88 3.42 -4.44
C GLU A 120 22.90 3.09 -5.94
N VAL A 121 22.59 1.84 -6.30
CA VAL A 121 22.45 1.42 -7.71
C VAL A 121 21.36 2.23 -8.40
N LEU A 122 20.20 2.37 -7.77
CA LEU A 122 19.07 3.09 -8.35
C LEU A 122 19.33 4.60 -8.48
N ASP A 123 19.96 5.24 -7.49
CA ASP A 123 20.38 6.64 -7.55
C ASP A 123 21.33 6.90 -8.71
N LYS A 124 22.26 5.97 -8.96
CA LYS A 124 23.23 6.09 -10.04
C LYS A 124 22.61 5.88 -11.42
N GLU A 125 21.73 4.90 -11.57
CA GLU A 125 21.27 4.45 -12.88
C GLU A 125 19.94 5.09 -13.31
N ARG A 126 19.09 5.47 -12.36
CA ARG A 126 17.67 5.74 -12.64
C ARG A 126 17.26 7.18 -12.34
N LEU A 127 18.04 7.92 -11.56
CA LEU A 127 17.78 9.33 -11.29
C LEU A 127 18.07 10.19 -12.54
N ASP A 128 17.04 10.85 -13.06
CA ASP A 128 17.20 11.87 -14.09
C ASP A 128 17.60 13.20 -13.45
N GLY A 129 18.87 13.58 -13.62
CA GLY A 129 19.44 14.80 -13.02
C GLY A 129 18.83 16.12 -13.50
N ARG A 130 18.13 16.14 -14.65
CA ARG A 130 17.47 17.35 -15.16
C ARG A 130 16.18 17.64 -14.41
N TYR A 131 15.41 16.61 -14.07
CA TYR A 131 14.14 16.77 -13.36
C TYR A 131 14.25 16.51 -11.86
N GLY A 132 15.27 15.78 -11.40
CA GLY A 132 15.38 15.31 -10.02
C GLY A 132 14.39 14.20 -9.70
N LEU A 133 13.95 13.45 -10.71
CA LEU A 133 12.98 12.36 -10.62
C LEU A 133 13.62 11.06 -11.11
N TYR A 134 13.20 9.94 -10.55
CA TYR A 134 13.57 8.61 -11.00
C TYR A 134 12.71 8.23 -12.20
N ARG A 135 13.37 7.70 -13.22
CA ARG A 135 12.74 7.11 -14.40
C ARG A 135 11.98 5.84 -14.03
N GLY A 136 11.25 5.28 -14.98
CA GLY A 136 10.58 3.98 -14.86
C GLY A 136 9.07 4.09 -14.85
N GLY A 137 8.43 2.93 -15.01
CA GLY A 137 6.99 2.78 -14.96
C GLY A 137 6.38 3.20 -13.62
N ALA A 138 5.06 3.16 -13.52
CA ALA A 138 4.34 3.33 -12.27
C ALA A 138 4.32 2.01 -11.49
N VAL A 139 4.30 2.12 -10.16
CA VAL A 139 4.25 0.95 -9.27
C VAL A 139 3.13 0.02 -9.72
N MET A 140 3.41 -1.28 -9.85
CA MET A 140 2.50 -2.34 -10.33
C MET A 140 2.01 -2.25 -11.78
N GLN A 141 2.29 -1.17 -12.50
CA GLN A 141 1.90 -0.98 -13.89
C GLN A 141 2.94 -1.62 -14.82
N ASP A 142 3.13 -2.93 -14.69
CA ASP A 142 3.99 -3.73 -15.58
C ASP A 142 3.32 -4.02 -16.94
N GLY A 143 1.99 -3.94 -16.99
CA GLY A 143 1.19 -4.02 -18.20
C GLY A 143 1.08 -2.71 -18.97
N ILE A 144 1.34 -2.72 -20.28
CA ILE A 144 1.22 -1.53 -21.14
C ILE A 144 -0.20 -0.95 -21.20
N SER A 145 -1.24 -1.72 -20.81
CA SER A 145 -2.61 -1.20 -20.70
C SER A 145 -2.76 -0.07 -19.67
N GLY A 146 -1.75 0.11 -18.79
CA GLY A 146 -1.70 1.17 -17.79
C GLY A 146 -1.13 2.50 -18.30
N TYR A 147 -0.83 2.61 -19.60
CA TYR A 147 -0.21 3.81 -20.17
C TYR A 147 -0.91 4.34 -21.44
N PRO A 148 -0.96 5.67 -21.63
CA PRO A 148 -1.48 6.28 -22.85
C PRO A 148 -0.50 6.09 -24.02
N GLU A 149 -0.89 6.58 -25.20
CA GLU A 149 -0.01 6.67 -26.36
C GLU A 149 0.52 8.11 -26.47
N PRO A 150 1.84 8.34 -26.31
CA PRO A 150 2.89 7.46 -25.76
C PRO A 150 2.83 7.34 -24.22
N PRO A 151 3.52 6.37 -23.57
CA PRO A 151 4.56 5.48 -24.10
C PRO A 151 4.10 4.24 -24.86
N ASN A 152 2.79 3.91 -24.84
CA ASN A 152 2.29 2.82 -25.69
C ASN A 152 2.58 3.13 -27.18
N ASP A 153 2.85 2.07 -27.92
CA ASP A 153 3.05 2.07 -29.37
C ASP A 153 2.22 0.92 -29.97
N PRO A 154 1.14 1.21 -30.71
CA PRO A 154 0.31 0.18 -31.35
C PRO A 154 1.07 -0.76 -32.29
N GLY A 155 2.27 -0.38 -32.75
CA GLY A 155 3.13 -1.23 -33.57
C GLY A 155 3.90 -2.31 -32.79
N ILE A 156 3.86 -2.28 -31.45
CA ILE A 156 4.51 -3.27 -30.58
C ILE A 156 3.45 -4.19 -29.98
N GLU A 157 3.58 -5.49 -30.25
CA GLU A 157 2.66 -6.53 -29.76
C GLU A 157 3.15 -7.19 -28.46
N SER A 158 3.49 -6.39 -27.45
CA SER A 158 3.88 -6.90 -26.12
C SER A 158 2.96 -6.42 -25.01
N SER A 159 2.70 -7.27 -24.01
CA SER A 159 2.00 -6.82 -22.81
C SER A 159 2.91 -6.07 -21.84
N PHE A 160 4.22 -6.31 -21.85
CA PHE A 160 5.12 -5.81 -20.84
C PHE A 160 5.60 -4.39 -21.16
N VAL A 161 5.56 -3.51 -20.18
CA VAL A 161 5.81 -2.06 -20.34
C VAL A 161 7.22 -1.76 -20.84
N LEU A 162 8.25 -2.49 -20.41
CA LEU A 162 9.63 -2.18 -20.83
C LEU A 162 9.98 -2.69 -22.22
N ASP A 163 9.08 -3.41 -22.90
CA ASP A 163 9.25 -3.68 -24.34
C ASP A 163 8.97 -2.42 -25.19
N TYR A 164 8.45 -1.36 -24.57
CA TYR A 164 8.20 -0.06 -25.19
C TYR A 164 9.35 0.90 -24.86
N PRO A 165 10.20 1.28 -25.84
CA PRO A 165 11.41 2.06 -25.57
C PRO A 165 11.16 3.36 -24.81
N ARG A 166 10.03 4.02 -25.08
CA ARG A 166 9.68 5.30 -24.42
C ARG A 166 9.35 5.12 -22.94
N ALA A 167 8.88 3.94 -22.52
CA ALA A 167 8.54 3.68 -21.13
C ALA A 167 9.76 3.64 -20.20
N HIS A 168 10.97 3.40 -20.72
CA HIS A 168 12.21 3.46 -19.94
C HIS A 168 12.55 4.87 -19.42
N SER A 169 11.93 5.90 -20.00
CA SER A 169 12.32 7.30 -19.79
C SER A 169 11.24 8.14 -19.08
N ILE A 170 10.04 7.60 -18.90
CA ILE A 170 8.97 8.27 -18.15
C ILE A 170 9.34 8.31 -16.66
N MET A 171 8.79 9.27 -15.93
CA MET A 171 8.99 9.44 -14.49
C MET A 171 7.63 9.52 -13.82
N CYS A 172 7.14 8.36 -13.35
CA CYS A 172 5.80 8.22 -12.78
C CYS A 172 5.69 8.73 -11.33
N LEU A 173 4.49 9.18 -10.97
CA LEU A 173 4.15 9.68 -9.64
C LEU A 173 4.37 8.63 -8.55
N SER A 174 3.74 7.46 -8.64
CA SER A 174 3.86 6.39 -7.65
C SER A 174 5.30 5.97 -7.41
N THR A 175 6.08 5.80 -8.48
CA THR A 175 7.51 5.50 -8.40
C THR A 175 8.25 6.55 -7.61
N ASN A 176 8.13 7.83 -7.97
CA ASN A 176 8.86 8.88 -7.28
C ASN A 176 8.39 9.10 -5.83
N ALA A 177 7.12 8.82 -5.53
CA ALA A 177 6.62 8.78 -4.16
C ALA A 177 7.27 7.63 -3.36
N VAL A 178 7.38 6.43 -3.95
CA VAL A 178 8.09 5.29 -3.35
C VAL A 178 9.55 5.63 -3.07
N TYR A 179 10.27 6.26 -4.00
CA TYR A 179 11.66 6.67 -3.75
C TYR A 179 11.78 7.65 -2.57
N ALA A 180 10.89 8.64 -2.48
CA ALA A 180 10.87 9.54 -1.33
C ALA A 180 10.54 8.80 -0.01
N GLY A 181 9.62 7.82 -0.05
CA GLY A 181 9.30 6.95 1.08
C GLY A 181 10.47 6.06 1.51
N ALA A 182 11.15 5.45 0.55
CA ALA A 182 12.27 4.55 0.76
C ALA A 182 13.49 5.27 1.33
N HIS A 183 13.82 6.48 0.84
CA HIS A 183 14.87 7.30 1.45
C HIS A 183 14.53 7.67 2.90
N ARG A 184 13.26 7.95 3.23
CA ARG A 184 12.87 8.15 4.65
C ARG A 184 12.98 6.87 5.47
N ALA A 185 12.67 5.71 4.91
CA ALA A 185 12.84 4.42 5.57
C ALA A 185 14.33 4.16 5.86
N LEU A 186 15.21 4.35 4.86
CA LEU A 186 16.66 4.24 5.01
C LEU A 186 17.22 5.19 6.06
N ALA A 187 16.77 6.44 6.10
CA ALA A 187 17.17 7.37 7.14
C ALA A 187 16.82 6.89 8.56
N ARG A 188 15.63 6.29 8.73
CA ARG A 188 15.18 5.76 10.01
C ARG A 188 15.93 4.49 10.40
N MET A 189 16.17 3.59 9.45
CA MET A 189 17.00 2.40 9.64
C MET A 189 18.42 2.78 10.06
N ALA A 190 19.05 3.74 9.35
CA ALA A 190 20.37 4.25 9.67
C ALA A 190 20.41 4.81 11.09
N ALA A 191 19.45 5.69 11.45
CA ALA A 191 19.38 6.27 12.78
C ALA A 191 19.18 5.21 13.88
N ALA A 192 18.34 4.20 13.65
CA ALA A 192 18.12 3.09 14.58
C ALA A 192 19.39 2.25 14.81
N LEU A 193 20.29 2.18 13.82
CA LEU A 193 21.60 1.54 13.92
C LEU A 193 22.72 2.49 14.39
N GLY A 194 22.39 3.73 14.76
CA GLY A 194 23.38 4.75 15.17
C GLY A 194 24.22 5.34 14.03
N ALA A 195 23.82 5.14 12.77
CA ALA A 195 24.43 5.71 11.58
C ALA A 195 23.77 7.04 11.15
N ASP A 196 24.45 7.80 10.27
CA ASP A 196 23.96 9.09 9.78
C ASP A 196 22.88 8.93 8.70
N GLY A 197 21.61 9.13 9.09
CA GLY A 197 20.47 9.12 8.17
C GLY A 197 20.22 10.43 7.40
N ARG A 198 20.97 11.51 7.68
CA ARG A 198 20.71 12.84 7.08
C ARG A 198 20.85 12.88 5.55
N PRO A 199 21.81 12.19 4.91
CA PRO A 199 21.90 12.17 3.44
C PRO A 199 20.64 11.60 2.78
N HIS A 200 20.09 10.52 3.35
CA HIS A 200 18.83 9.94 2.87
C HIS A 200 17.64 10.90 3.07
N LEU A 201 17.53 11.57 4.23
CA LEU A 201 16.49 12.59 4.43
C LEU A 201 16.58 13.72 3.41
N ALA A 202 17.79 14.25 3.16
CA ALA A 202 18.01 15.29 2.17
C ALA A 202 17.58 14.85 0.76
N ARG A 203 17.86 13.59 0.40
CA ARG A 203 17.41 13.02 -0.88
C ARG A 203 15.88 12.87 -0.93
N ALA A 204 15.24 12.38 0.12
CA ALA A 204 13.79 12.28 0.20
C ALA A 204 13.11 13.65 0.01
N ASP A 205 13.64 14.69 0.64
CA ASP A 205 13.11 16.05 0.53
C ASP A 205 13.36 16.65 -0.87
N ALA A 206 14.51 16.37 -1.48
CA ALA A 206 14.79 16.76 -2.86
C ALA A 206 13.83 16.08 -3.86
N THR A 207 13.58 14.77 -3.72
CA THR A 207 12.62 14.03 -4.56
C THR A 207 11.20 14.55 -4.36
N ARG A 208 10.78 14.80 -3.11
CA ARG A 208 9.49 15.43 -2.81
C ARG A 208 9.37 16.79 -3.51
N ALA A 209 10.39 17.64 -3.43
CA ALA A 209 10.39 18.94 -4.07
C ALA A 209 10.28 18.83 -5.60
N ALA A 210 10.99 17.87 -6.20
CA ALA A 210 10.91 17.58 -7.63
C ALA A 210 9.50 17.12 -8.04
N VAL A 211 8.89 16.17 -7.32
CA VAL A 211 7.52 15.72 -7.59
C VAL A 211 6.53 16.88 -7.51
N ASN A 212 6.62 17.69 -6.46
CA ASN A 212 5.75 18.87 -6.29
C ASN A 212 5.96 19.94 -7.35
N ARG A 213 7.15 20.04 -7.94
CA ARG A 213 7.45 21.00 -9.01
C ARG A 213 6.91 20.53 -10.36
N TRP A 214 7.09 19.26 -10.69
CA TRP A 214 6.88 18.77 -12.04
C TRP A 214 5.55 18.05 -12.26
N LEU A 215 5.00 17.42 -11.22
CA LEU A 215 3.80 16.59 -11.33
C LEU A 215 2.56 17.23 -10.72
N TRP A 216 2.69 18.19 -9.80
CA TRP A 216 1.53 18.83 -9.17
C TRP A 216 0.81 19.80 -10.12
N ARG A 217 -0.51 19.64 -10.23
CA ARG A 217 -1.41 20.48 -11.03
C ARG A 217 -2.32 21.29 -10.13
N GLU A 218 -1.96 22.55 -9.90
CA GLU A 218 -2.75 23.45 -9.06
C GLU A 218 -4.15 23.72 -9.64
N ASP A 219 -4.29 23.71 -10.98
CA ASP A 219 -5.57 23.85 -11.69
C ASP A 219 -6.54 22.69 -11.43
N ALA A 220 -6.03 21.48 -11.21
CA ALA A 220 -6.83 20.28 -10.98
C ALA A 220 -6.92 19.88 -9.50
N GLY A 221 -6.04 20.43 -8.64
CA GLY A 221 -5.91 19.96 -7.26
C GLY A 221 -5.44 18.50 -7.16
N LEU A 222 -4.69 18.02 -8.16
CA LEU A 222 -4.19 16.64 -8.27
C LEU A 222 -2.74 16.63 -8.76
N TYR A 223 -2.04 15.51 -8.58
CA TYR A 223 -0.83 15.23 -9.35
C TYR A 223 -1.21 14.61 -10.70
N GLY A 224 -0.46 14.92 -11.76
CA GLY A 224 -0.48 14.17 -13.01
C GLY A 224 0.25 12.84 -12.88
N TYR A 225 0.06 11.97 -13.87
CA TYR A 225 0.49 10.58 -13.82
C TYR A 225 2.01 10.43 -13.96
N PHE A 226 2.60 11.01 -15.00
CA PHE A 226 4.04 10.94 -15.23
C PHE A 226 4.56 12.12 -16.03
N LEU A 227 5.85 12.41 -15.87
CA LEU A 227 6.58 13.31 -16.76
C LEU A 227 7.27 12.47 -17.83
N SER A 228 7.11 12.85 -19.10
CA SER A 228 7.88 12.24 -20.19
C SER A 228 9.27 12.86 -20.31
N GLU A 229 10.17 12.20 -21.04
CA GLU A 229 11.58 12.63 -21.15
C GLU A 229 11.73 14.07 -21.67
N ASP A 230 10.84 14.54 -22.54
CA ASP A 230 10.85 15.90 -23.09
C ASP A 230 10.27 16.96 -22.12
N GLY A 231 9.78 16.53 -20.95
CA GLY A 231 9.25 17.42 -19.91
C GLY A 231 7.75 17.68 -20.04
N ARG A 232 7.04 16.97 -20.92
CA ARG A 232 5.58 17.03 -20.98
C ARG A 232 4.96 16.17 -19.89
N LEU A 233 4.10 16.79 -19.09
CA LEU A 233 3.29 16.13 -18.05
C LEU A 233 2.10 15.42 -18.70
N ASP A 234 1.93 14.15 -18.36
CA ASP A 234 0.69 13.44 -18.60
C ASP A 234 -0.32 13.74 -17.47
N PRO A 235 -1.54 14.23 -17.80
CA PRO A 235 -2.47 14.74 -16.81
C PRO A 235 -3.37 13.69 -16.16
N HIS A 236 -3.27 12.41 -16.56
CA HIS A 236 -4.14 11.36 -16.04
C HIS A 236 -3.98 11.24 -14.51
N GLN A 237 -5.05 10.80 -13.86
CA GLN A 237 -5.04 10.41 -12.47
C GLN A 237 -4.50 8.98 -12.37
N GLU A 238 -3.58 8.73 -11.44
CA GLU A 238 -3.17 7.38 -11.05
C GLU A 238 -3.34 7.21 -9.53
N ALA A 239 -4.28 6.35 -9.14
CA ALA A 239 -4.81 6.33 -7.78
C ALA A 239 -3.77 5.86 -6.74
N LEU A 240 -2.92 4.89 -7.09
CA LEU A 240 -1.89 4.41 -6.17
C LEU A 240 -0.82 5.49 -5.92
N GLY A 241 -0.40 6.23 -6.95
CA GLY A 241 0.52 7.35 -6.82
C GLY A 241 -0.04 8.51 -6.02
N LEU A 242 -1.33 8.83 -6.19
CA LEU A 242 -2.01 9.82 -5.33
C LEU A 242 -2.01 9.37 -3.85
N ALA A 243 -2.32 8.10 -3.58
CA ALA A 243 -2.29 7.54 -2.24
C ALA A 243 -0.87 7.56 -1.65
N MET A 244 0.13 7.09 -2.40
CA MET A 244 1.53 7.06 -1.98
C MET A 244 2.12 8.46 -1.78
N ALA A 245 1.70 9.45 -2.57
CA ALA A 245 2.11 10.84 -2.36
C ALA A 245 1.67 11.35 -0.98
N ILE A 246 0.49 10.94 -0.49
CA ILE A 246 0.02 11.25 0.87
C ILE A 246 0.80 10.41 1.91
N LEU A 247 0.84 9.09 1.74
CA LEU A 247 1.46 8.17 2.70
C LEU A 247 2.94 8.44 2.93
N PHE A 248 3.65 8.84 1.88
CA PHE A 248 5.07 9.20 1.95
C PHE A 248 5.28 10.71 2.12
N GLY A 249 4.27 11.50 2.48
CA GLY A 249 4.43 12.92 2.82
C GLY A 249 5.00 13.78 1.69
N VAL A 250 4.81 13.36 0.44
CA VAL A 250 5.11 14.18 -0.75
C VAL A 250 4.08 15.30 -0.85
N ALA A 251 2.80 14.92 -0.74
CA ALA A 251 1.67 15.81 -0.55
C ALA A 251 1.67 16.33 0.90
N ASP A 252 1.58 17.65 1.05
CA ASP A 252 1.26 18.26 2.34
C ASP A 252 -0.24 18.15 2.65
N GLU A 253 -0.65 18.59 3.84
CA GLU A 253 -2.05 18.52 4.29
C GLU A 253 -3.03 19.18 3.31
N ARG A 254 -2.66 20.35 2.74
CA ARG A 254 -3.49 21.05 1.76
C ARG A 254 -3.67 20.22 0.49
N ARG A 255 -2.57 19.67 -0.04
CA ARG A 255 -2.61 18.81 -1.23
C ARG A 255 -3.37 17.51 -0.96
N ALA A 256 -3.20 16.90 0.22
CA ALA A 256 -3.95 15.72 0.61
C ALA A 256 -5.47 15.98 0.62
N ALA A 257 -5.90 17.14 1.14
CA ALA A 257 -7.30 17.55 1.11
C ALA A 257 -7.84 17.78 -0.32
N LEU A 258 -7.04 18.41 -1.19
CA LEU A 258 -7.40 18.59 -2.59
C LEU A 258 -7.48 17.25 -3.33
N ILE A 259 -6.54 16.34 -3.08
CA ILE A 259 -6.56 14.98 -3.63
C ILE A 259 -7.83 14.24 -3.18
N ALA A 260 -8.12 14.22 -1.89
CA ALA A 260 -9.32 13.57 -1.37
C ALA A 260 -10.62 14.16 -1.97
N ALA A 261 -10.66 15.46 -2.24
CA ALA A 261 -11.80 16.13 -2.83
C ALA A 261 -11.97 15.84 -4.33
N ASN A 262 -10.87 15.84 -5.09
CA ASN A 262 -10.89 15.88 -6.56
C ASN A 262 -10.62 14.54 -7.25
N THR A 263 -10.16 13.51 -6.54
CA THR A 263 -9.93 12.17 -7.13
C THR A 263 -11.23 11.62 -7.71
N HIS A 264 -11.19 11.28 -9.00
CA HIS A 264 -12.27 10.58 -9.68
C HIS A 264 -12.45 9.17 -9.14
N ARG A 265 -13.71 8.74 -9.04
CA ARG A 265 -14.10 7.36 -8.75
C ARG A 265 -15.21 6.93 -9.69
N GLU A 266 -15.18 5.65 -10.01
CA GLU A 266 -16.27 4.94 -10.67
C GLU A 266 -17.28 4.41 -9.63
N PRO A 267 -18.44 3.88 -10.04
CA PRO A 267 -19.47 3.38 -9.12
C PRO A 267 -18.99 2.37 -8.08
N ARG A 268 -17.93 1.61 -8.36
CA ARG A 268 -17.34 0.62 -7.44
C ARG A 268 -16.03 1.07 -6.80
N GLY A 269 -15.70 2.36 -6.86
CA GLY A 269 -14.56 2.95 -6.16
C GLY A 269 -13.52 3.61 -7.06
N VAL A 270 -12.36 3.89 -6.47
CA VAL A 270 -11.23 4.48 -7.21
C VAL A 270 -10.65 3.46 -8.19
N VAL A 271 -10.36 3.92 -9.40
CA VAL A 271 -9.80 3.10 -10.47
C VAL A 271 -8.31 3.36 -10.63
N ASN A 272 -7.59 2.38 -11.18
CA ASN A 272 -6.13 2.40 -11.25
C ASN A 272 -5.58 3.64 -11.98
N VAL A 273 -6.05 3.90 -13.20
CA VAL A 273 -5.77 5.13 -13.98
C VAL A 273 -7.07 5.69 -14.56
N TRP A 274 -7.21 7.01 -14.59
CA TRP A 274 -8.39 7.71 -15.14
C TRP A 274 -8.02 8.97 -15.92
N PRO A 275 -8.73 9.33 -17.01
CA PRO A 275 -9.80 8.60 -17.71
C PRO A 275 -9.34 7.36 -18.48
N HIS A 276 -10.28 6.73 -19.20
CA HIS A 276 -9.93 5.74 -20.22
C HIS A 276 -8.94 6.32 -21.22
N PHE A 277 -7.93 5.54 -21.60
CA PHE A 277 -7.15 5.85 -22.81
C PHE A 277 -8.00 5.60 -24.05
N ASP A 278 -7.72 6.30 -25.16
CA ASP A 278 -8.54 6.29 -26.39
C ASP A 278 -8.85 4.88 -26.95
N ARG A 279 -7.98 3.90 -26.71
CA ARG A 279 -8.15 2.50 -27.14
C ARG A 279 -9.07 1.65 -26.24
N TYR A 280 -9.56 2.22 -25.15
CA TYR A 280 -10.43 1.57 -24.17
C TYR A 280 -11.75 2.32 -24.00
N GLY A 281 -12.68 1.74 -23.25
CA GLY A 281 -13.93 2.38 -22.88
C GLY A 281 -14.68 1.60 -21.80
N PRO A 282 -15.86 2.06 -21.37
CA PRO A 282 -16.55 1.49 -20.20
C PRO A 282 -16.97 0.03 -20.39
N GLY A 283 -17.26 -0.39 -21.62
CA GLY A 283 -17.57 -1.80 -21.95
C GLY A 283 -16.34 -2.69 -22.18
N ARG A 284 -15.14 -2.10 -22.23
CA ARG A 284 -13.86 -2.80 -22.43
C ARG A 284 -12.74 -1.98 -21.77
N PRO A 285 -12.67 -1.94 -20.43
CA PRO A 285 -11.60 -1.25 -19.73
C PRO A 285 -10.25 -1.92 -19.99
N GLY A 286 -9.17 -1.16 -19.87
CA GLY A 286 -7.83 -1.74 -19.88
C GLY A 286 -7.56 -2.48 -18.57
N ARG A 287 -6.77 -3.56 -18.58
CA ARG A 287 -6.37 -4.28 -17.35
C ARG A 287 -5.82 -3.36 -16.26
N HIS A 288 -5.14 -2.29 -16.66
CA HIS A 288 -4.53 -1.31 -15.77
C HIS A 288 -5.12 0.11 -15.91
N ASN A 289 -6.25 0.27 -16.62
CA ASN A 289 -6.87 1.58 -16.90
C ASN A 289 -8.39 1.55 -16.73
N ALA A 290 -8.90 2.46 -15.89
CA ALA A 290 -10.31 2.62 -15.51
C ALA A 290 -10.96 1.32 -14.99
N ILE A 291 -10.21 0.58 -14.17
CA ILE A 291 -10.67 -0.65 -13.51
C ILE A 291 -10.26 -0.67 -12.04
N CYS A 292 -11.02 -1.38 -11.20
CA CYS A 292 -10.78 -1.44 -9.76
C CYS A 292 -9.76 -2.54 -9.45
N TRP A 293 -8.64 -2.14 -8.86
CA TRP A 293 -7.68 -3.05 -8.23
C TRP A 293 -7.84 -2.93 -6.71
N PRO A 294 -8.34 -3.95 -6.00
CA PRO A 294 -8.62 -3.84 -4.56
C PRO A 294 -7.39 -3.48 -3.73
N MET A 295 -6.19 -3.89 -4.15
CA MET A 295 -4.94 -3.44 -3.53
C MET A 295 -4.81 -1.92 -3.59
N VAL A 296 -4.99 -1.31 -4.77
CA VAL A 296 -4.92 0.15 -4.97
C VAL A 296 -5.97 0.85 -4.14
N MET A 297 -7.19 0.31 -4.12
CA MET A 297 -8.28 0.83 -3.28
C MET A 297 -7.92 0.77 -1.81
N GLY A 298 -7.35 -0.32 -1.31
CA GLY A 298 -6.94 -0.46 0.09
C GLY A 298 -5.81 0.50 0.47
N VAL A 299 -4.81 0.70 -0.39
CA VAL A 299 -3.76 1.71 -0.18
C VAL A 299 -4.35 3.13 -0.17
N TRP A 300 -5.29 3.41 -1.07
CA TRP A 300 -6.04 4.67 -1.09
C TRP A 300 -6.83 4.89 0.21
N GLY A 301 -7.55 3.87 0.69
CA GLY A 301 -8.28 3.94 1.95
C GLY A 301 -7.36 4.24 3.14
N ASP A 302 -6.18 3.61 3.21
CA ASP A 302 -5.19 3.89 4.25
C ASP A 302 -4.66 5.33 4.16
N ALA A 303 -4.40 5.84 2.95
CA ALA A 303 -4.02 7.23 2.74
C ALA A 303 -5.10 8.20 3.25
N MET A 304 -6.38 7.92 2.97
CA MET A 304 -7.51 8.72 3.46
C MET A 304 -7.62 8.67 4.98
N ALA A 305 -7.47 7.49 5.59
CA ALA A 305 -7.48 7.32 7.04
C ALA A 305 -6.32 8.06 7.71
N ARG A 306 -5.10 8.00 7.16
CA ARG A 306 -3.93 8.67 7.75
C ARG A 306 -3.92 10.18 7.57
N SER A 307 -4.68 10.70 6.60
CA SER A 307 -4.82 12.13 6.34
C SER A 307 -6.12 12.75 6.91
N GLY A 308 -6.92 11.99 7.67
CA GLY A 308 -8.10 12.52 8.34
C GLY A 308 -9.38 12.56 7.50
N HIS A 309 -9.39 11.97 6.31
CA HIS A 309 -10.52 12.01 5.37
C HIS A 309 -11.48 10.83 5.58
N ALA A 310 -12.17 10.82 6.73
CA ALA A 310 -13.01 9.72 7.19
C ALA A 310 -14.06 9.26 6.16
N ASN A 311 -14.77 10.20 5.53
CA ASN A 311 -15.81 9.87 4.54
C ASN A 311 -15.23 9.07 3.35
N ARG A 312 -14.07 9.48 2.82
CA ARG A 312 -13.41 8.77 1.71
C ARG A 312 -12.88 7.40 2.13
N PHE A 313 -12.40 7.30 3.38
CA PHE A 313 -12.04 6.00 3.95
C PHE A 313 -13.26 5.07 4.07
N HIS A 314 -14.40 5.55 4.57
CA HIS A 314 -15.63 4.76 4.69
C HIS A 314 -16.18 4.34 3.33
N GLU A 315 -16.21 5.25 2.34
CA GLU A 315 -16.56 4.91 0.95
C GLU A 315 -15.71 3.76 0.43
N THR A 316 -14.38 3.84 0.62
CA THR A 316 -13.45 2.81 0.15
C THR A 316 -13.65 1.48 0.86
N LEU A 317 -13.93 1.51 2.17
CA LEU A 317 -14.22 0.31 2.95
C LEU A 317 -15.51 -0.36 2.46
N ASP A 318 -16.57 0.41 2.26
CA ASP A 318 -17.85 -0.11 1.75
C ASP A 318 -17.72 -0.64 0.32
N ASP A 319 -16.95 0.04 -0.55
CA ASP A 319 -16.66 -0.44 -1.91
C ASP A 319 -15.98 -1.81 -1.88
N LEU A 320 -14.94 -1.98 -1.07
CA LEU A 320 -14.21 -3.25 -0.94
C LEU A 320 -15.06 -4.36 -0.33
N ILE A 321 -15.88 -4.07 0.68
CA ILE A 321 -16.86 -5.03 1.22
C ILE A 321 -17.81 -5.47 0.10
N GLY A 322 -18.29 -4.54 -0.73
CA GLY A 322 -19.18 -4.82 -1.85
C GLY A 322 -18.54 -5.71 -2.92
N LEU A 323 -17.25 -5.53 -3.22
CA LEU A 323 -16.51 -6.35 -4.17
C LEU A 323 -16.21 -7.76 -3.64
N PHE A 324 -15.77 -7.87 -2.38
CA PHE A 324 -15.39 -9.15 -1.77
C PHE A 324 -16.55 -9.99 -1.26
N GLY A 325 -17.72 -9.37 -1.03
CA GLY A 325 -18.93 -10.09 -0.62
C GLY A 325 -19.50 -11.03 -1.69
N GLY A 326 -18.96 -11.00 -2.91
CA GLY A 326 -19.30 -11.90 -4.03
C GLY A 326 -18.32 -13.06 -4.21
N ASP A 327 -17.65 -13.11 -5.37
CA ASP A 327 -16.86 -14.24 -5.88
C ASP A 327 -15.48 -14.46 -5.20
N GLY A 328 -15.28 -13.97 -3.97
CA GLY A 328 -14.03 -14.07 -3.23
C GLY A 328 -13.11 -12.85 -3.38
N LEU A 329 -11.81 -13.01 -3.08
CA LEU A 329 -10.79 -11.95 -3.13
C LEU A 329 -10.01 -12.01 -4.45
N SER A 330 -10.63 -11.51 -5.51
CA SER A 330 -9.99 -11.44 -6.83
C SER A 330 -9.00 -10.28 -6.94
N GLU A 331 -8.14 -10.38 -7.93
CA GLU A 331 -7.13 -9.37 -8.26
C GLU A 331 -7.71 -8.07 -8.84
N VAL A 332 -8.72 -8.17 -9.71
CA VAL A 332 -9.25 -7.06 -10.49
C VAL A 332 -10.77 -7.18 -10.69
N TYR A 333 -11.48 -6.06 -10.58
CA TYR A 333 -12.93 -5.99 -10.71
C TYR A 333 -13.35 -4.88 -11.67
N ASN A 334 -14.40 -5.14 -12.43
CA ASN A 334 -15.01 -4.14 -13.29
C ASN A 334 -15.57 -2.99 -12.44
N ALA A 335 -15.15 -1.77 -12.76
CA ALA A 335 -15.44 -0.60 -11.94
C ALA A 335 -16.92 -0.14 -11.97
N ILE A 336 -17.72 -0.69 -12.90
CA ILE A 336 -19.16 -0.44 -13.01
C ILE A 336 -19.95 -1.59 -12.39
N THR A 337 -19.74 -2.83 -12.88
CA THR A 337 -20.56 -3.97 -12.50
C THR A 337 -20.19 -4.52 -11.12
N GLY A 338 -18.91 -4.44 -10.75
CA GLY A 338 -18.36 -5.03 -9.53
C GLY A 338 -18.09 -6.53 -9.64
N LEU A 339 -18.15 -7.10 -10.85
CA LEU A 339 -17.79 -8.50 -11.09
C LEU A 339 -16.27 -8.63 -11.35
N PRO A 340 -15.64 -9.78 -11.02
CA PRO A 340 -14.26 -10.05 -11.40
C PRO A 340 -14.03 -9.86 -12.90
N ASP A 341 -13.03 -9.05 -13.26
CA ASP A 341 -12.73 -8.67 -14.64
C ASP A 341 -11.24 -8.34 -14.73
N GLY A 342 -10.46 -9.21 -15.38
CA GLY A 342 -9.02 -9.00 -15.53
C GLY A 342 -8.64 -7.92 -16.56
N GLY A 343 -9.62 -7.28 -17.21
CA GLY A 343 -9.49 -6.24 -18.21
C GLY A 343 -8.86 -6.65 -19.54
N TRP A 344 -8.93 -5.72 -20.51
CA TRP A 344 -8.43 -5.94 -21.86
C TRP A 344 -6.99 -5.45 -22.03
N GLN A 345 -6.15 -6.24 -22.70
CA GLN A 345 -4.78 -5.85 -23.03
C GLN A 345 -4.23 -6.71 -24.17
N GLN A 346 -3.57 -6.06 -25.14
CA GLN A 346 -2.93 -6.70 -26.29
C GLN A 346 -3.80 -7.76 -26.99
N GLY A 347 -5.01 -7.36 -27.38
CA GLY A 347 -5.89 -8.20 -28.19
C GLY A 347 -6.65 -9.30 -27.45
N ARG A 348 -6.52 -9.40 -26.11
CA ARG A 348 -7.27 -10.38 -25.31
C ARG A 348 -7.83 -9.80 -24.02
N GLN A 349 -8.88 -10.46 -23.53
CA GLN A 349 -9.41 -10.30 -22.19
C GLN A 349 -8.58 -11.17 -21.23
N TRP A 350 -8.05 -10.58 -20.16
CA TRP A 350 -7.27 -11.31 -19.16
C TRP A 350 -8.17 -11.87 -18.06
N PRO A 351 -7.79 -13.00 -17.44
CA PRO A 351 -8.42 -13.44 -16.20
C PRO A 351 -8.04 -12.50 -15.05
N SER A 352 -8.91 -12.45 -14.04
CA SER A 352 -8.55 -11.92 -12.72
C SER A 352 -8.17 -13.10 -11.84
N GLU A 353 -6.96 -13.07 -11.28
CA GLU A 353 -6.51 -14.15 -10.41
C GLU A 353 -7.33 -14.20 -9.11
N PRO A 354 -7.73 -15.40 -8.65
CA PRO A 354 -8.40 -15.57 -7.37
C PRO A 354 -7.40 -15.55 -6.22
N ASP A 355 -7.94 -15.48 -5.00
CA ASP A 355 -7.15 -15.55 -3.77
C ASP A 355 -5.96 -14.59 -3.74
N GLN A 356 -6.16 -13.36 -4.19
CA GLN A 356 -5.11 -12.36 -4.30
C GLN A 356 -4.68 -11.87 -2.90
N THR A 357 -3.42 -12.10 -2.55
CA THR A 357 -2.88 -11.80 -1.22
C THR A 357 -2.81 -10.31 -0.95
N TRP A 358 -2.49 -9.49 -1.95
CA TRP A 358 -2.54 -8.03 -1.80
C TRP A 358 -3.93 -7.53 -1.43
N SER A 359 -4.95 -7.99 -2.15
CA SER A 359 -6.34 -7.67 -1.89
C SER A 359 -6.71 -8.01 -0.44
N ALA A 360 -6.27 -9.18 0.04
CA ALA A 360 -6.46 -9.61 1.42
C ALA A 360 -5.71 -8.70 2.42
N THR A 361 -4.41 -8.47 2.23
CA THR A 361 -3.59 -7.73 3.21
C THR A 361 -4.00 -6.27 3.30
N THR A 362 -4.34 -5.60 2.20
CA THR A 362 -4.82 -4.22 2.26
C THR A 362 -6.19 -4.12 2.92
N MET A 363 -7.08 -5.10 2.72
CA MET A 363 -8.37 -5.17 3.43
C MET A 363 -8.17 -5.35 4.95
N LEU A 364 -7.28 -6.25 5.36
CA LEU A 364 -6.89 -6.41 6.77
C LEU A 364 -6.31 -5.10 7.33
N GLY A 365 -5.44 -4.44 6.55
CA GLY A 365 -4.86 -3.15 6.89
C GLY A 365 -5.90 -2.03 7.07
N LEU A 366 -6.96 -1.98 6.27
CA LEU A 366 -8.06 -1.04 6.49
C LEU A 366 -8.78 -1.27 7.80
N VAL A 367 -8.92 -2.53 8.25
CA VAL A 367 -9.49 -2.84 9.57
C VAL A 367 -8.51 -2.41 10.67
N HIS A 368 -7.25 -2.85 10.60
CA HIS A 368 -6.28 -2.61 11.67
C HIS A 368 -5.84 -1.14 11.76
N HIS A 369 -5.36 -0.59 10.65
CA HIS A 369 -4.81 0.77 10.58
C HIS A 369 -5.88 1.82 10.29
N GLY A 370 -6.94 1.49 9.56
CA GLY A 370 -8.04 2.42 9.29
C GLY A 370 -9.04 2.49 10.44
N LEU A 371 -9.91 1.47 10.53
CA LEU A 371 -11.02 1.43 11.48
C LEU A 371 -10.52 1.54 12.92
N PHE A 372 -9.65 0.63 13.36
CA PHE A 372 -9.12 0.64 14.73
C PHE A 372 -7.99 1.67 14.91
N GLY A 373 -7.48 2.25 13.82
CA GLY A 373 -6.53 3.34 13.90
C GLY A 373 -5.18 2.95 14.47
N ILE A 374 -4.79 1.67 14.40
CA ILE A 374 -3.54 1.18 14.99
C ILE A 374 -2.35 1.89 14.31
N ARG A 375 -1.52 2.56 15.11
CA ARG A 375 -0.29 3.23 14.67
C ARG A 375 0.87 2.67 15.46
N LEU A 376 1.70 1.88 14.79
CA LEU A 376 2.87 1.24 15.39
C LEU A 376 4.09 2.15 15.28
N THR A 377 4.83 2.23 16.36
CA THR A 377 6.09 2.98 16.51
C THR A 377 7.11 2.07 17.20
N PRO A 378 8.42 2.37 17.15
CA PRO A 378 9.41 1.59 17.89
C PRO A 378 9.06 1.41 19.36
N GLU A 379 8.45 2.44 19.98
CA GLU A 379 8.10 2.49 21.40
C GLU A 379 6.79 1.74 21.74
N GLY A 380 5.88 1.58 20.78
CA GLY A 380 4.57 0.99 21.06
C GLY A 380 3.46 1.33 20.06
N MET A 381 2.23 1.09 20.50
CA MET A 381 1.01 1.25 19.72
C MET A 381 0.21 2.47 20.19
N ARG A 382 -0.11 3.36 19.25
CA ARG A 382 -1.05 4.49 19.40
C ARG A 382 -2.30 4.26 18.55
N PHE A 383 -3.32 5.07 18.78
CA PHE A 383 -4.62 4.93 18.13
C PHE A 383 -5.11 6.24 17.49
N SER A 384 -5.59 6.14 16.25
CA SER A 384 -6.27 7.19 15.50
C SER A 384 -7.40 6.58 14.64
N PRO A 385 -8.47 6.06 15.27
CA PRO A 385 -9.48 5.26 14.62
C PRO A 385 -10.37 6.08 13.67
N MET A 386 -10.88 5.41 12.64
CA MET A 386 -11.83 5.96 11.67
C MET A 386 -13.17 5.25 11.76
N MET A 387 -13.80 5.27 12.94
CA MET A 387 -15.07 4.56 13.14
C MET A 387 -16.24 5.32 12.49
N PRO A 388 -17.17 4.64 11.80
CA PRO A 388 -18.40 5.28 11.33
C PRO A 388 -19.18 5.88 12.50
N ALA A 389 -19.69 7.11 12.33
CA ALA A 389 -20.33 7.86 13.42
C ALA A 389 -21.56 7.15 14.03
N HIS A 390 -22.21 6.27 13.26
CA HIS A 390 -23.39 5.51 13.69
C HIS A 390 -23.04 4.19 14.40
N TRP A 391 -21.77 3.79 14.46
CA TRP A 391 -21.36 2.59 15.19
C TRP A 391 -21.36 2.84 16.69
N ARG A 392 -21.72 1.81 17.45
CA ARG A 392 -21.70 1.83 18.92
C ARG A 392 -20.46 1.16 19.47
N ASP A 393 -20.26 -0.12 19.16
CA ASP A 393 -19.13 -0.88 19.67
C ASP A 393 -18.50 -1.73 18.58
N ALA A 394 -17.17 -1.80 18.57
CA ALA A 394 -16.38 -2.72 17.75
C ALA A 394 -15.22 -3.29 18.56
N ALA A 395 -14.78 -4.52 18.25
CA ALA A 395 -13.69 -5.18 18.95
C ALA A 395 -12.80 -6.02 18.04
N LEU A 396 -11.50 -6.04 18.32
CA LEU A 396 -10.54 -7.03 17.85
C LEU A 396 -10.06 -7.83 19.05
N ASN A 397 -10.39 -9.12 19.07
CA ASN A 397 -9.99 -10.03 20.15
C ASN A 397 -8.86 -10.93 19.68
N GLY A 398 -7.75 -11.01 20.44
CA GLY A 398 -6.66 -11.93 20.12
C GLY A 398 -5.65 -11.38 19.11
N LEU A 399 -5.52 -10.05 18.99
CA LEU A 399 -4.48 -9.48 18.14
C LEU A 399 -3.12 -9.66 18.82
N ARG A 400 -2.23 -10.45 18.22
CA ARG A 400 -0.84 -10.54 18.66
C ARG A 400 -0.06 -9.30 18.24
N TYR A 401 0.78 -8.80 19.14
CA TYR A 401 1.73 -7.73 18.89
C TYR A 401 2.95 -7.97 19.76
N ARG A 402 4.08 -8.36 19.14
CA ARG A 402 5.28 -8.83 19.86
C ARG A 402 4.89 -9.90 20.91
N ASP A 403 5.38 -9.78 22.14
CA ASP A 403 5.16 -10.75 23.22
C ASP A 403 3.80 -10.61 23.95
N MET A 404 2.89 -9.78 23.42
CA MET A 404 1.55 -9.59 23.98
C MET A 404 0.42 -10.00 23.03
N THR A 405 -0.72 -10.30 23.62
CA THR A 405 -2.00 -10.54 22.95
C THR A 405 -3.04 -9.54 23.46
N LEU A 406 -3.61 -8.77 22.55
CA LEU A 406 -4.50 -7.66 22.84
C LEU A 406 -5.96 -8.03 22.59
N ARG A 407 -6.82 -7.59 23.50
CA ARG A 407 -8.24 -7.32 23.22
C ARG A 407 -8.39 -5.81 23.07
N ILE A 408 -8.73 -5.35 21.87
CA ILE A 408 -8.95 -3.93 21.59
C ILE A 408 -10.46 -3.72 21.41
N THR A 409 -11.08 -2.90 22.27
CA THR A 409 -12.49 -2.52 22.14
C THR A 409 -12.62 -1.03 21.91
N VAL A 410 -13.47 -0.63 20.98
CA VAL A 410 -13.81 0.77 20.70
C VAL A 410 -15.29 0.97 21.01
N SER A 411 -15.58 1.95 21.87
CA SER A 411 -16.94 2.38 22.18
C SER A 411 -17.17 3.82 21.70
N GLY A 412 -18.27 4.04 20.98
CA GLY A 412 -18.57 5.27 20.25
C GLY A 412 -18.13 5.21 18.79
N GLY A 413 -18.68 6.11 17.98
CA GLY A 413 -18.31 6.33 16.58
C GLY A 413 -17.57 7.65 16.39
N GLY A 414 -17.02 7.86 15.19
CA GLY A 414 -16.26 9.06 14.83
C GLY A 414 -14.75 8.84 14.87
N THR A 415 -14.01 9.95 14.91
CA THR A 415 -12.53 9.95 14.75
C THR A 415 -11.79 10.55 15.93
N THR A 416 -12.49 11.16 16.88
CA THR A 416 -11.89 11.80 18.04
C THR A 416 -11.76 10.81 19.19
N VAL A 417 -10.52 10.50 19.58
CA VAL A 417 -10.25 9.68 20.76
C VAL A 417 -10.40 10.53 22.02
N ARG A 418 -11.34 10.16 22.90
CA ARG A 418 -11.56 10.80 24.20
C ARG A 418 -10.65 10.23 25.27
N SER A 419 -10.44 8.92 25.27
CA SER A 419 -9.51 8.24 26.17
C SER A 419 -9.09 6.89 25.60
N VAL A 420 -7.86 6.48 25.90
CA VAL A 420 -7.38 5.10 25.73
C VAL A 420 -7.04 4.55 27.11
N ARG A 421 -7.54 3.36 27.43
CA ARG A 421 -7.23 2.67 28.68
C ARG A 421 -6.58 1.33 28.42
N LEU A 422 -5.46 1.08 29.07
CA LEU A 422 -4.76 -0.20 29.12
C LEU A 422 -4.97 -0.81 30.52
N ASP A 423 -5.61 -1.97 30.58
CA ASP A 423 -5.95 -2.68 31.83
C ASP A 423 -6.63 -1.76 32.87
N GLY A 424 -7.53 -0.91 32.38
CA GLY A 424 -8.31 0.04 33.19
C GLY A 424 -7.61 1.37 33.51
N ARG A 425 -6.31 1.51 33.21
CA ARG A 425 -5.53 2.75 33.42
C ARG A 425 -5.44 3.57 32.14
N GLU A 426 -5.61 4.87 32.25
CA GLU A 426 -5.50 5.79 31.11
C GLU A 426 -4.05 5.88 30.63
N VAL A 427 -3.85 5.81 29.31
CA VAL A 427 -2.54 5.81 28.65
C VAL A 427 -2.61 6.54 27.31
N ASP A 428 -1.49 7.11 26.86
CA ASP A 428 -1.35 7.67 25.50
C ASP A 428 -0.77 6.67 24.49
N LEU A 429 -0.21 5.57 24.99
CA LEU A 429 0.56 4.57 24.25
C LEU A 429 0.44 3.22 24.97
N VAL A 430 0.27 2.14 24.21
CA VAL A 430 0.50 0.77 24.70
C VAL A 430 1.97 0.42 24.45
N PRO A 431 2.82 0.32 25.50
CA PRO A 431 4.26 0.09 25.33
C PRO A 431 4.57 -1.24 24.64
N ALA A 432 5.54 -1.24 23.74
CA ALA A 432 5.90 -2.44 22.99
C ALA A 432 6.62 -3.52 23.83
N THR A 433 7.05 -3.19 25.04
CA THR A 433 7.78 -4.08 25.97
C THR A 433 6.86 -4.92 26.85
N LEU A 434 5.54 -4.77 26.70
CA LEU A 434 4.57 -5.55 27.46
C LEU A 434 4.54 -7.01 26.99
N THR A 435 4.14 -7.90 27.89
CA THR A 435 4.07 -9.34 27.66
C THR A 435 2.75 -9.89 28.19
N GLY A 436 2.20 -10.92 27.54
CA GLY A 436 0.99 -11.59 28.01
C GLY A 436 -0.31 -10.95 27.49
N HIS A 437 -1.41 -11.08 28.24
CA HIS A 437 -2.73 -10.65 27.80
C HIS A 437 -3.11 -9.28 28.36
N HIS A 438 -3.58 -8.38 27.50
CA HIS A 438 -3.98 -7.02 27.89
C HIS A 438 -5.32 -6.60 27.27
N ASP A 439 -6.09 -5.78 28.01
CA ASP A 439 -7.32 -5.15 27.56
C ASP A 439 -7.05 -3.68 27.23
N VAL A 440 -7.34 -3.28 25.99
CA VAL A 440 -7.22 -1.92 25.49
C VAL A 440 -8.62 -1.40 25.13
N ARG A 441 -9.05 -0.33 25.80
CA ARG A 441 -10.37 0.28 25.57
C ARG A 441 -10.23 1.70 25.07
N LEU A 442 -10.80 1.96 23.90
CA LEU A 442 -10.90 3.28 23.31
C LEU A 442 -12.33 3.80 23.51
N THR A 443 -12.46 5.04 23.93
CA THR A 443 -13.74 5.76 23.93
C THR A 443 -13.65 6.91 22.94
N LEU A 444 -14.60 6.96 22.01
CA LEU A 444 -14.70 8.01 20.99
C LEU A 444 -15.81 9.01 21.37
N GLY A 445 -15.74 10.23 20.83
CA GLY A 445 -16.86 11.17 20.93
C GLY A 445 -16.58 12.54 20.37
#